data_AF-I4VPE1-F1
#
_entry.id   AF-I4VPE1-F1
#
_cell.length_a   1.000
_cell.length_b   1.000
_cell.length_c   1.000
_cell.angle_alpha   90.00
_cell.angle_beta   90.00
_cell.angle_gamma   90.00
#
_symmetry.space_group_name_H-M   'P 1'
#
loop_
_entity.id
_entity.type
_entity.pdbx_description
1 polymer ?
#
loop_
_entity_poly.entity_id
_entity_poly.type
_entity_poly.pdbx_seq_one_letter_code
_entity_poly.pdbx_strand_id
1 'polypeptide(L)'
;MTTLYWHDWSGYIGVVLVLLAFLLLQAHRLHGNGLTYQLLNAFGALGVLLSLVFGSFNTSAFVMEAAWLLISIYGIVRGARLRREKRDVL
;
A
#
# COMPACT_ATOMS: atom_id res chain seq x y z
N MET A 1 14.34 28.32 0.85
CA MET A 1 14.13 27.23 1.83
C MET A 1 12.86 26.51 1.43
N THR A 2 12.92 25.23 1.07
CA THR A 2 11.72 24.46 0.72
C THR A 2 10.94 24.16 1.99
N THR A 3 9.81 24.85 2.19
CA THR A 3 8.84 24.49 3.21
C THR A 3 8.24 23.12 2.87
N LEU A 4 8.50 22.12 3.72
CA LEU A 4 7.86 20.82 3.62
C LEU A 4 6.43 20.94 4.12
N TYR A 5 5.47 20.63 3.26
CA TYR A 5 4.06 20.60 3.61
C TYR A 5 3.66 19.24 4.17
N TRP A 6 2.49 19.17 4.81
CA TRP A 6 1.97 17.92 5.39
C TRP A 6 1.85 16.80 4.35
N HIS A 7 1.55 17.15 3.10
CA HIS A 7 1.41 16.21 2.00
C HIS A 7 2.77 15.60 1.58
N ASP A 8 3.87 16.34 1.72
CA ASP A 8 5.22 15.83 1.42
C ASP A 8 5.60 14.74 2.42
N TRP A 9 5.30 14.97 3.71
CA TRP A 9 5.46 13.98 4.75
C TRP A 9 4.59 12.74 4.52
N SER A 10 3.33 12.94 4.10
CA SER A 10 2.45 11.82 3.76
C SER A 10 3.01 10.96 2.61
N GLY A 11 3.62 11.61 1.61
CA GLY A 11 4.29 10.94 0.49
C GLY A 11 5.51 10.15 0.94
N TYR A 12 6.40 10.75 1.73
CA TYR A 12 7.60 10.07 2.21
C TYR A 12 7.28 8.88 3.12
N ILE A 13 6.31 9.04 4.03
CA ILE A 13 5.82 7.93 4.86
C ILE A 13 5.24 6.83 3.96
N GLY A 14 4.47 7.22 2.94
CA GLY A 14 3.93 6.31 1.94
C GLY A 14 5.01 5.48 1.25
N VAL A 15 6.06 6.15 0.73
CA VAL A 15 7.21 5.50 0.09
C VAL A 15 7.91 4.53 1.03
N VAL A 16 8.16 4.94 2.28
CA VAL A 16 8.80 4.06 3.29
C VAL A 16 7.97 2.82 3.54
N LEU A 17 6.64 2.94 3.64
CA LEU A 17 5.74 1.81 3.85
C LEU A 17 5.74 0.82 2.67
N VAL A 18 5.67 1.31 1.43
CA VAL A 18 5.73 0.45 0.22
C VAL A 18 7.08 -0.27 0.14
N LEU A 19 8.18 0.44 0.34
CA LEU A 19 9.51 -0.14 0.32
C LEU A 19 9.73 -1.15 1.45
N LEU A 20 9.22 -0.87 2.65
CA LEU A 20 9.26 -1.80 3.76
C LEU A 20 8.44 -3.06 3.46
N ALA A 21 7.25 -2.91 2.86
CA ALA A 21 6.44 -4.04 2.45
C ALA A 21 7.18 -4.94 1.46
N PHE A 22 7.83 -4.33 0.45
CA PHE A 22 8.62 -5.06 -0.54
C PHE A 22 9.87 -5.71 0.08
N LEU A 23 10.58 -5.00 0.96
CA LEU A 23 11.74 -5.55 1.68
C LEU A 23 11.35 -6.78 2.50
N LEU A 24 10.26 -6.69 3.26
CA LEU A 24 9.79 -7.80 4.10
C LEU A 24 9.28 -8.98 3.26
N LEU A 25 8.69 -8.72 2.10
CA LEU A 25 8.34 -9.76 1.13
C LEU A 25 9.60 -10.46 0.61
N GLN A 26 10.61 -9.71 0.16
CA GLN A 26 11.86 -10.27 -0.37
C GLN A 26 12.66 -11.01 0.72
N ALA A 27 12.61 -10.53 1.96
CA ALA A 27 13.19 -11.20 3.12
C ALA A 27 12.39 -12.45 3.56
N HIS A 28 11.33 -12.84 2.84
CA HIS A 28 10.43 -13.95 3.17
C HIS A 28 9.79 -13.83 4.56
N ARG A 29 9.77 -12.62 5.14
CA ARG A 29 9.13 -12.30 6.42
C ARG A 29 7.63 -12.07 6.27
N LEU A 30 7.21 -11.64 5.09
CA LEU A 30 5.81 -11.53 4.70
C LEU A 30 5.55 -12.34 3.43
N HIS A 31 4.29 -12.67 3.20
CA HIS A 31 3.85 -13.32 1.96
C HIS A 31 2.93 -12.37 1.20
N GLY A 32 2.94 -12.41 -0.12
CA GLY A 32 2.09 -11.53 -0.95
C GLY A 32 0.59 -11.69 -0.68
N ASN A 33 0.18 -12.86 -0.18
CA ASN A 33 -1.21 -13.13 0.23
C ASN A 33 -1.50 -12.79 1.71
N GLY A 34 -0.50 -12.29 2.44
CA GLY A 34 -0.60 -11.93 3.84
C GLY A 34 -1.28 -10.57 4.04
N LEU A 35 -2.15 -10.48 5.05
CA LEU A 35 -2.89 -9.25 5.35
C LEU A 35 -1.94 -8.07 5.62
N THR A 36 -0.87 -8.28 6.40
CA THR A 36 0.11 -7.23 6.73
C THR A 36 0.79 -6.65 5.49
N TYR A 37 1.19 -7.49 4.53
CA TYR A 37 1.81 -7.03 3.28
C TYR A 37 0.85 -6.14 2.48
N GLN A 38 -0.41 -6.56 2.37
CA GLN A 38 -1.41 -5.80 1.63
C GLN A 38 -1.80 -4.49 2.34
N LEU A 39 -1.84 -4.48 3.68
CA LEU A 39 -2.08 -3.25 4.44
C LEU A 39 -0.93 -2.25 4.29
N LEU A 40 0.32 -2.69 4.38
CA LEU A 40 1.47 -1.81 4.18
C LEU A 40 1.47 -1.18 2.78
N ASN A 41 1.18 -1.96 1.74
CA ASN A 41 1.05 -1.43 0.38
C ASN A 41 -0.16 -0.50 0.22
N ALA A 42 -1.31 -0.83 0.78
CA ALA A 42 -2.50 0.02 0.69
C ALA A 42 -2.29 1.38 1.38
N PHE A 43 -1.79 1.39 2.61
CA PHE A 43 -1.50 2.64 3.33
C PHE A 43 -0.34 3.40 2.70
N GLY A 44 0.68 2.68 2.20
CA GLY A 44 1.80 3.25 1.49
C GLY A 44 1.36 3.99 0.23
N ALA A 45 0.64 3.31 -0.65
CA ALA A 45 0.10 3.86 -1.88
C ALA A 45 -0.87 5.02 -1.63
N LEU A 46 -1.71 4.93 -0.58
CA LEU A 46 -2.60 6.02 -0.21
C LEU A 46 -1.82 7.28 0.21
N GLY A 47 -0.74 7.14 0.97
CA GLY A 47 0.13 8.26 1.35
C GLY A 47 0.77 8.94 0.15
N VAL A 48 1.27 8.16 -0.82
CA VAL A 48 1.83 8.71 -2.06
C VAL A 48 0.76 9.36 -2.94
N LEU A 49 -0.43 8.77 -3.06
CA LEU A 49 -1.54 9.38 -3.79
C LEU A 49 -1.96 10.73 -3.19
N LEU A 50 -2.01 10.83 -1.85
CA LEU A 50 -2.30 12.10 -1.18
C LEU A 50 -1.22 13.15 -1.50
N SER A 51 0.07 12.78 -1.49
CA SER A 51 1.13 13.73 -1.85
C SER A 51 1.06 14.20 -3.30
N LEU A 52 0.65 13.32 -4.22
CA LEU A 52 0.46 13.65 -5.63
C LEU A 52 -0.76 14.55 -5.88
N VAL A 53 -1.86 14.32 -5.16
CA VAL A 53 -3.10 15.10 -5.33
C VAL A 53 -2.99 16.50 -4.72
N PHE A 54 -2.33 16.62 -3.56
CA PHE A 54 -2.22 17.89 -2.83
C PHE A 54 -0.92 18.65 -3.08
N GLY A 55 0.11 17.99 -3.62
CA GLY A 55 1.40 18.57 -3.95
C GLY A 55 1.60 18.71 -5.47
N SER A 56 2.55 17.95 -6.00
CA SER A 56 2.89 17.97 -7.43
C SER A 56 2.30 16.74 -8.13
N PHE A 57 1.31 16.97 -8.99
CA PHE A 57 0.63 15.89 -9.67
C PHE A 57 1.52 15.28 -10.76
N ASN A 58 1.75 13.97 -10.65
CA ASN A 58 2.42 13.18 -11.67
C ASN A 58 1.50 12.04 -12.11
N THR A 59 1.01 12.10 -13.35
CA THR A 59 0.04 11.13 -13.88
C THR A 59 0.57 9.71 -13.86
N SER A 60 1.84 9.49 -14.21
CA SER A 60 2.44 8.15 -14.25
C SER A 60 2.55 7.55 -12.85
N ALA A 61 3.03 8.33 -11.88
CA ALA A 61 3.12 7.90 -10.48
C ALA A 61 1.71 7.66 -9.89
N PHE A 62 0.74 8.54 -10.21
CA PHE A 62 -0.63 8.40 -9.74
C PHE A 62 -1.27 7.09 -10.23
N VAL A 63 -1.13 6.76 -11.51
CA VAL A 63 -1.67 5.50 -12.06
C VAL A 63 -1.00 4.28 -11.44
N MET A 64 0.32 4.33 -11.22
CA MET A 64 1.07 3.27 -10.56
C MET A 64 0.56 3.03 -9.14
N GLU A 65 0.48 4.07 -8.32
CA GLU A 65 0.05 3.96 -6.92
C GLU A 65 -1.43 3.59 -6.80
N ALA A 66 -2.29 4.08 -7.71
CA ALA A 66 -3.68 3.65 -7.78
C ALA A 66 -3.79 2.15 -8.10
N ALA A 67 -2.96 1.64 -9.01
CA ALA A 67 -2.92 0.21 -9.30
C ALA A 67 -2.45 -0.61 -8.09
N TRP A 68 -1.40 -0.16 -7.40
CA TRP A 68 -0.93 -0.79 -6.15
C TRP A 68 -2.02 -0.84 -5.08
N LEU A 69 -2.75 0.25 -4.89
CA LEU A 69 -3.88 0.31 -3.96
C LEU A 69 -4.98 -0.69 -4.34
N LEU A 70 -5.37 -0.76 -5.61
CA LEU A 70 -6.37 -1.70 -6.11
C LEU A 70 -5.96 -3.17 -5.94
N ILE A 71 -4.71 -3.50 -6.28
CA ILE A 71 -4.14 -4.85 -6.10
C ILE A 71 -4.15 -5.20 -4.60
N SER A 72 -3.82 -4.24 -3.74
CA SER A 72 -3.80 -4.43 -2.30
C SER A 72 -5.18 -4.73 -1.74
N ILE A 73 -6.19 -3.95 -2.14
CA ILE A 73 -7.59 -4.16 -1.76
C ILE A 73 -8.06 -5.55 -2.22
N TYR A 74 -7.77 -5.94 -3.47
CA TYR A 74 -8.11 -7.25 -3.99
C TYR A 74 -7.51 -8.38 -3.14
N GLY A 75 -6.23 -8.27 -2.79
CA GLY A 75 -5.55 -9.24 -1.92
C GLY A 75 -6.18 -9.36 -0.53
N ILE A 76 -6.55 -8.24 0.09
CA ILE A 76 -7.24 -8.21 1.39
C ILE A 76 -8.60 -8.91 1.30
N VAL A 77 -9.42 -8.55 0.31
CA VAL A 77 -10.77 -9.12 0.13
C VAL A 77 -10.70 -10.62 -0.13
N ARG A 78 -9.80 -11.06 -1.02
CA ARG A 78 -9.60 -12.48 -1.31
C ARG A 78 -9.13 -13.24 -0.07
N GLY A 79 -8.17 -12.69 0.67
CA GLY A 79 -7.69 -13.30 1.92
C GLY A 79 -8.77 -13.39 2.99
N ALA A 80 -9.64 -12.38 3.10
CA ALA A 80 -10.75 -12.38 4.05
C ALA A 80 -11.80 -13.45 3.70
N ARG A 81 -12.13 -13.63 2.41
CA ARG A 81 -13.05 -14.68 1.94
C ARG A 81 -12.53 -16.09 2.25
N LEU A 82 -11.29 -16.37 1.91
CA LEU A 82 -10.66 -17.68 2.16
C LEU A 82 -10.59 -18.02 3.67
N ARG A 83 -10.38 -17.01 4.53
CA ARG A 83 -10.40 -17.21 5.99
C ARG A 83 -11.80 -17.50 6.53
N ARG A 84 -12.86 -16.98 5.91
CA ARG A 84 -14.25 -17.29 6.28
C ARG A 84 -14.62 -18.72 5.88
N GLU A 85 -14.33 -19.13 4.65
CA GLU A 85 -14.60 -20.49 4.16
C GLU A 85 -13.95 -21.57 5.05
N LYS A 86 -12.70 -21.37 5.48
CA LYS A 86 -12.03 -22.32 6.40
C LYS A 86 -12.67 -22.42 7.78
N ARG A 87 -13.35 -21.36 8.24
CA ARG A 87 -14.00 -21.33 9.55
C ARG A 87 -15.37 -22.01 9.50
N ASP A 88 -16.07 -21.93 8.37
CA ASP A 88 -17.41 -22.52 8.21
C ASP A 88 -17.37 -24.05 8.00
N VAL A 89 -16.18 -24.62 7.76
CA VAL A 89 -15.94 -26.07 7.57
C VAL A 89 -15.45 -26.78 8.86
N LEU A 90 -15.09 -26.01 9.91
CA LEU A 90 -14.67 -26.50 11.23
C LEU A 90 -15.87 -26.56 12.20
#